data_AF-A0A0J6CAC7-F1
#
_entry.id   AF-A0A0J6CAC7-F1
#
_cell.length_a   1.000
_cell.length_b   1.000
_cell.length_c   1.000
_cell.angle_alpha   90.00
_cell.angle_beta   90.00
_cell.angle_gamma   90.00
#
_symmetry.space_group_name_H-M   'P 1'
#
loop_
_entity.id
_entity.type
_entity.pdbx_description
1 polymer ?
#
loop_
_entity_poly.entity_id
_entity_poly.type
_entity_poly.pdbx_seq_one_letter_code
_entity_poly.pdbx_strand_id
1 'polypeptide(L)'
;MKTIFLTFLACFICICGQAADKVSYTEADRVVFDRYVSEMNANKSLPVGELMVKTARFFLGTPYVAATLEMEPERLVVNLREMDCMTLVENVVALTRTIQSENPSFETFCKNLQALRYRNGEIHDYTDRLHYTTDWIFENQRKGIVKDVTSAAGGVSLPVNVSFMSTHPDSYKPLKENPELTTRIAAKEKEINARPYYYIPETEINRNATGIKDGDIVCFVTTIKGLDISHVGVVCRVGDKLTFIHASTTQKKVIVNEAPLQEYVESIKRNSGIMIVRPQMSY
;
A
#
# COMPACT_ATOMS: atom_id res chain seq x y z
N MET A 1 3.86 -60.27 36.61
CA MET A 1 3.56 -59.55 35.35
C MET A 1 2.70 -58.34 35.69
N LYS A 2 3.26 -57.13 35.61
CA LYS A 2 2.56 -55.88 35.91
C LYS A 2 2.09 -55.26 34.60
N THR A 3 0.79 -55.17 34.39
CA THR A 3 0.17 -54.55 33.22
C THR A 3 0.11 -53.04 33.46
N ILE A 4 0.87 -52.26 32.69
CA ILE A 4 0.86 -50.80 32.71
C ILE A 4 -0.32 -50.34 31.85
N PHE A 5 -1.31 -49.69 32.46
CA PHE A 5 -2.40 -49.01 31.75
C PHE A 5 -1.91 -47.62 31.34
N LEU A 6 -1.76 -47.38 30.04
CA LEU A 6 -1.41 -46.08 29.48
C LEU A 6 -2.73 -45.29 29.25
N THR A 7 -3.07 -44.39 30.17
CA THR A 7 -4.20 -43.46 29.98
C THR A 7 -3.82 -42.40 28.94
N PHE A 8 -4.39 -42.49 27.75
CA PHE A 8 -4.36 -41.44 26.72
C PHE A 8 -5.28 -40.29 27.17
N LEU A 9 -4.71 -39.17 27.59
CA LEU A 9 -5.45 -37.93 27.81
C LEU A 9 -5.76 -37.33 26.44
N ALA A 10 -6.97 -37.60 25.91
CA ALA A 10 -7.47 -36.96 24.71
C ALA A 10 -7.74 -35.48 25.01
N CYS A 11 -6.80 -34.62 24.64
CA CYS A 11 -7.00 -33.18 24.63
C CYS A 11 -8.01 -32.87 23.52
N PHE A 12 -9.27 -32.63 23.90
CA PHE A 12 -10.28 -32.11 22.99
C PHE A 12 -9.87 -30.71 22.55
N ILE A 13 -9.18 -30.63 21.42
CA ILE A 13 -9.06 -29.38 20.66
C ILE A 13 -10.49 -29.07 20.18
N CYS A 14 -11.14 -28.14 20.86
CA CYS A 14 -12.40 -27.56 20.41
C CYS A 14 -12.09 -26.75 19.14
N ILE A 15 -12.14 -27.41 17.98
CA ILE A 15 -12.17 -26.71 16.69
C ILE A 15 -13.55 -26.08 16.60
N CYS A 16 -13.65 -24.84 17.09
CA CYS A 16 -14.79 -24.00 16.81
C CYS A 16 -14.73 -23.68 15.32
N GLY A 17 -15.49 -24.41 14.51
CA GLY A 17 -15.69 -24.12 13.10
C GLY A 17 -16.40 -22.79 12.93
N GLN A 18 -15.64 -21.72 12.85
CA GLN A 18 -16.08 -20.46 12.24
C GLN A 18 -15.67 -20.53 10.77
N ALA A 19 -16.54 -20.10 9.87
CA ALA A 19 -16.17 -19.89 8.47
C ALA A 19 -14.89 -19.03 8.47
N ALA A 20 -13.77 -19.60 8.00
CA ALA A 20 -12.46 -18.96 8.16
C ALA A 20 -12.46 -17.61 7.43
N ASP A 21 -12.44 -16.52 8.18
CA ASP A 21 -12.17 -15.20 7.66
C ASP A 21 -10.85 -15.25 6.87
N LYS A 22 -10.86 -14.76 5.63
CA LYS A 22 -9.71 -14.73 4.71
C LYS A 22 -8.64 -13.71 5.13
N VAL A 23 -8.42 -13.52 6.43
CA VAL A 23 -7.50 -12.54 6.99
C VAL A 23 -6.40 -13.26 7.78
N SER A 24 -5.15 -13.01 7.43
CA SER A 24 -3.96 -13.53 8.10
C SER A 24 -3.25 -12.40 8.85
N TYR A 25 -3.10 -12.56 10.16
CA TYR A 25 -2.41 -11.62 11.03
C TYR A 25 -1.89 -12.36 12.27
N THR A 26 -0.99 -11.73 13.01
CA THR A 26 -0.51 -12.22 14.32
C THR A 26 -1.04 -11.34 15.45
N GLU A 27 -1.01 -11.86 16.68
CA GLU A 27 -1.37 -11.06 17.87
C GLU A 27 -0.53 -9.79 17.99
N ALA A 28 0.74 -9.83 17.55
CA ALA A 28 1.60 -8.66 17.56
C ALA A 28 1.12 -7.57 16.58
N ASP A 29 0.45 -7.93 15.49
CA ASP A 29 -0.20 -6.96 14.60
C ASP A 29 -1.42 -6.32 15.27
N ARG A 30 -2.19 -7.11 16.05
CA ARG A 30 -3.32 -6.61 16.84
C ARG A 30 -2.86 -5.59 17.90
N VAL A 31 -1.77 -5.88 18.60
CA VAL A 31 -1.16 -4.98 19.59
C VAL A 31 -0.74 -3.65 18.95
N VAL A 32 -0.14 -3.69 17.75
CA VAL A 32 0.23 -2.45 17.03
C VAL A 32 -1.01 -1.64 16.65
N PHE A 33 -2.08 -2.30 16.19
CA PHE A 33 -3.35 -1.64 15.90
C PHE A 33 -3.97 -1.00 17.15
N ASP A 34 -4.05 -1.71 18.28
CA ASP A 34 -4.66 -1.18 19.49
C ASP A 34 -3.89 0.03 20.03
N ARG A 35 -2.54 -0.02 19.95
CA ARG A 35 -1.68 1.14 20.23
C ARG A 35 -1.99 2.30 19.30
N TYR A 36 -2.09 2.04 17.99
CA TYR A 36 -2.44 3.07 17.01
C TYR A 36 -3.77 3.75 17.35
N VAL A 37 -4.83 2.98 17.59
CA VAL A 37 -6.15 3.53 17.93
C VAL A 37 -6.08 4.36 19.21
N SER A 38 -5.40 3.86 20.25
CA SER A 38 -5.22 4.58 21.51
C SER A 38 -4.51 5.92 21.32
N GLU A 39 -3.43 5.97 20.53
CA GLU A 39 -2.66 7.20 20.30
C GLU A 39 -3.37 8.19 19.36
N MET A 40 -4.17 7.67 18.42
CA MET A 40 -4.75 8.46 17.33
C MET A 40 -6.19 8.89 17.57
N ASN A 41 -6.89 8.34 18.58
CA ASN A 41 -8.28 8.67 18.87
C ASN A 41 -8.54 10.17 19.06
N ALA A 42 -7.63 10.88 19.73
CA ALA A 42 -7.73 12.34 19.92
C ALA A 42 -7.57 13.14 18.60
N ASN A 43 -7.00 12.53 17.56
CA ASN A 43 -6.72 13.14 16.26
C ASN A 43 -7.80 12.83 15.21
N LYS A 44 -8.87 12.08 15.54
CA LYS A 44 -9.85 11.58 14.56
C LYS A 44 -10.58 12.68 13.76
N SER A 45 -10.68 13.88 14.32
CA SER A 45 -11.35 15.03 13.68
C SER A 45 -10.40 15.90 12.85
N LEU A 46 -9.11 15.55 12.76
CA LEU A 46 -8.16 16.29 11.92
C LEU A 46 -8.53 16.16 10.44
N PRO A 47 -8.17 17.17 9.61
CA PRO A 47 -8.22 17.03 8.17
C PRO A 47 -7.45 15.79 7.69
N VAL A 48 -7.95 15.10 6.67
CA VAL A 48 -7.38 13.83 6.17
C VAL A 48 -5.88 13.92 5.89
N GLY A 49 -5.41 15.04 5.33
CA GLY A 49 -3.98 15.23 5.01
C GLY A 49 -3.09 15.24 6.26
N GLU A 50 -3.50 15.97 7.30
CA GLU A 50 -2.78 16.03 8.56
C GLU A 50 -2.80 14.67 9.28
N LEU A 51 -3.93 13.99 9.22
CA LEU A 51 -4.09 12.67 9.82
C LEU A 51 -3.26 11.61 9.09
N MET A 52 -3.20 11.65 7.76
CA MET A 52 -2.32 10.81 6.95
C MET A 52 -0.85 10.98 7.36
N VAL A 53 -0.38 12.21 7.53
CA VAL A 53 1.01 12.48 7.97
C VAL A 53 1.24 11.93 9.37
N LYS A 54 0.33 12.16 10.32
CA LYS A 54 0.46 11.61 11.69
C LYS A 54 0.45 10.08 11.71
N THR A 55 -0.45 9.46 10.94
CA THR A 55 -0.51 8.00 10.78
C THR A 55 0.77 7.45 10.15
N ALA A 56 1.33 8.10 9.13
CA ALA A 56 2.62 7.71 8.58
C ALA A 56 3.77 7.86 9.60
N ARG A 57 3.74 8.91 10.44
CA ARG A 57 4.74 9.14 11.49
C ARG A 57 4.69 8.10 12.61
N PHE A 58 3.52 7.53 12.91
CA PHE A 58 3.37 6.43 13.86
C PHE A 58 4.25 5.22 13.49
N PHE A 59 4.50 4.99 12.20
CA PHE A 59 5.33 3.89 11.72
C PHE A 59 6.82 4.21 11.61
N LEU A 60 7.30 5.40 12.03
CA LEU A 60 8.72 5.71 11.96
C LEU A 60 9.55 4.68 12.72
N GLY A 61 10.59 4.16 12.07
CA GLY A 61 11.46 3.12 12.61
C GLY A 61 10.98 1.68 12.36
N THR A 62 9.75 1.46 11.88
CA THR A 62 9.26 0.13 11.49
C THR A 62 10.17 -0.49 10.41
N PRO A 63 10.65 -1.73 10.57
CA PRO A 63 11.54 -2.39 9.61
C PRO A 63 10.98 -2.49 8.20
N TYR A 64 11.88 -2.32 7.22
CA TYR A 64 11.58 -2.61 5.82
C TYR A 64 11.73 -4.12 5.55
N VAL A 65 10.67 -4.76 5.05
CA VAL A 65 10.69 -6.16 4.59
C VAL A 65 9.87 -6.26 3.31
N ALA A 66 10.46 -6.82 2.26
CA ALA A 66 9.78 -7.06 0.99
C ALA A 66 8.99 -8.37 1.03
N ALA A 67 7.99 -8.50 0.14
CA ALA A 67 7.24 -9.74 -0.08
C ALA A 67 6.50 -10.26 1.18
N THR A 68 6.09 -9.37 2.08
CA THR A 68 5.35 -9.73 3.30
C THR A 68 3.93 -10.24 3.02
N LEU A 69 3.42 -10.03 1.81
CA LEU A 69 2.07 -10.43 1.38
C LEU A 69 2.03 -11.80 0.69
N GLU A 70 3.18 -12.39 0.36
CA GLU A 70 3.23 -13.57 -0.51
C GLU A 70 2.82 -14.85 0.25
N MET A 71 1.54 -15.20 0.14
CA MET A 71 0.92 -16.38 0.74
C MET A 71 0.01 -17.10 -0.25
N GLU A 72 -0.06 -18.43 -0.15
CA GLU A 72 -0.91 -19.28 -0.99
C GLU A 72 -1.88 -20.13 -0.15
N PRO A 73 -3.20 -20.17 -0.46
CA PRO A 73 -3.88 -19.30 -1.42
C PRO A 73 -3.87 -17.82 -1.00
N GLU A 74 -4.01 -16.93 -2.00
CA GLU A 74 -4.14 -15.48 -1.82
C GLU A 74 -5.22 -15.14 -0.78
N ARG A 75 -4.87 -14.23 0.13
CA ARG A 75 -5.73 -13.79 1.24
C ARG A 75 -5.27 -12.44 1.75
N LEU A 76 -6.10 -11.77 2.54
CA LEU A 76 -5.73 -10.49 3.15
C LEU A 76 -4.66 -10.72 4.22
N VAL A 77 -3.40 -10.37 3.94
CA VAL A 77 -2.33 -10.38 4.94
C VAL A 77 -2.23 -9.00 5.60
N VAL A 78 -2.36 -8.96 6.93
CA VAL A 78 -2.09 -7.78 7.76
C VAL A 78 -0.74 -7.98 8.43
N ASN A 79 0.22 -7.12 8.09
CA ASN A 79 1.49 -6.99 8.80
C ASN A 79 1.69 -5.51 9.16
N LEU A 80 1.62 -5.19 10.45
CA LEU A 80 1.83 -3.83 10.97
C LEU A 80 3.23 -3.65 11.58
N ARG A 81 4.05 -4.69 11.54
CA ARG A 81 5.38 -4.77 12.18
C ARG A 81 6.50 -4.63 11.17
N GLU A 82 6.26 -5.00 9.92
CA GLU A 82 7.23 -5.02 8.84
C GLU A 82 6.53 -4.66 7.53
N MET A 83 7.08 -3.69 6.78
CA MET A 83 6.41 -3.12 5.61
C MET A 83 7.40 -2.82 4.49
N ASP A 84 6.95 -2.96 3.25
CA ASP A 84 7.53 -2.30 2.09
C ASP A 84 6.85 -0.94 1.83
N CYS A 85 7.19 -0.31 0.70
CA CYS A 85 6.66 1.01 0.37
C CYS A 85 5.15 1.01 0.11
N MET A 86 4.63 0.01 -0.61
CA MET A 86 3.21 -0.09 -0.92
C MET A 86 2.39 -0.46 0.32
N THR A 87 2.82 -1.47 1.08
CA THR A 87 2.13 -1.89 2.31
C THR A 87 2.12 -0.78 3.36
N LEU A 88 3.17 0.04 3.47
CA LEU A 88 3.13 1.26 4.30
C LEU A 88 2.00 2.19 3.86
N VAL A 89 1.94 2.56 2.58
CA VAL A 89 0.92 3.48 2.05
C VAL A 89 -0.49 2.91 2.26
N GLU A 90 -0.71 1.63 1.92
CA GLU A 90 -2.00 0.97 2.11
C GLU A 90 -2.44 0.94 3.58
N ASN A 91 -1.53 0.57 4.48
CA ASN A 91 -1.79 0.54 5.92
C ASN A 91 -2.11 1.95 6.43
N VAL A 92 -1.35 2.97 6.02
CA VAL A 92 -1.59 4.35 6.44
C VAL A 92 -2.96 4.86 5.97
N VAL A 93 -3.35 4.59 4.72
CA VAL A 93 -4.67 5.01 4.21
C VAL A 93 -5.78 4.23 4.92
N ALA A 94 -5.65 2.92 5.07
CA ALA A 94 -6.64 2.07 5.73
C ALA A 94 -6.86 2.47 7.21
N LEU A 95 -5.78 2.71 7.95
CA LEU A 95 -5.82 3.12 9.35
C LEU A 95 -6.40 4.53 9.51
N THR A 96 -6.01 5.46 8.65
CA THR A 96 -6.57 6.82 8.63
C THR A 96 -8.08 6.80 8.42
N ARG A 97 -8.58 6.00 7.47
CA ARG A 97 -10.03 5.82 7.28
C ARG A 97 -10.71 5.14 8.46
N THR A 98 -10.02 4.20 9.10
CA THR A 98 -10.53 3.47 10.26
C THR A 98 -10.72 4.39 11.46
N ILE A 99 -9.71 5.21 11.80
CA ILE A 99 -9.80 6.11 12.96
C ILE A 99 -10.83 7.23 12.75
N GLN A 100 -11.11 7.61 11.51
CA GLN A 100 -12.17 8.57 11.15
C GLN A 100 -13.57 7.96 11.08
N SER A 101 -13.68 6.63 11.07
CA SER A 101 -14.97 5.95 11.02
C SER A 101 -15.69 6.03 12.38
N GLU A 102 -17.02 5.82 12.37
CA GLU A 102 -17.82 5.77 13.60
C GLU A 102 -17.39 4.62 14.53
N ASN A 103 -16.90 3.51 13.96
CA ASN A 103 -16.47 2.32 14.70
C ASN A 103 -15.02 1.93 14.31
N PRO A 104 -14.00 2.55 14.95
CA PRO A 104 -12.57 2.28 14.68
C PRO A 104 -12.12 0.94 15.27
N SER A 105 -12.59 -0.16 14.66
CA SER A 105 -12.28 -1.54 15.04
C SER A 105 -11.25 -2.18 14.10
N PHE A 106 -10.66 -3.30 14.51
CA PHE A 106 -9.72 -4.05 13.67
C PHE A 106 -10.41 -4.60 12.43
N GLU A 107 -11.66 -5.03 12.57
CA GLU A 107 -12.51 -5.49 11.49
C GLU A 107 -12.77 -4.37 10.47
N THR A 108 -13.02 -3.15 10.93
CA THR A 108 -13.12 -1.97 10.06
C THR A 108 -11.80 -1.70 9.31
N PHE A 109 -10.67 -1.85 9.98
CA PHE A 109 -9.35 -1.73 9.35
C PHE A 109 -9.12 -2.81 8.29
N CYS A 110 -9.41 -4.08 8.58
CA CYS A 110 -9.29 -5.16 7.61
C CYS A 110 -10.18 -4.92 6.38
N LYS A 111 -11.42 -4.44 6.57
CA LYS A 111 -12.33 -4.08 5.46
C LYS A 111 -11.75 -2.95 4.61
N ASN A 112 -11.23 -1.89 5.24
CA ASN A 112 -10.61 -0.78 4.53
C ASN A 112 -9.35 -1.23 3.75
N LEU A 113 -8.51 -2.06 4.36
CA LEU A 113 -7.29 -2.56 3.73
C LEU A 113 -7.61 -3.48 2.54
N GLN A 114 -8.59 -4.38 2.69
CA GLN A 114 -9.05 -5.24 1.61
C GLN A 114 -9.62 -4.43 0.45
N ALA A 115 -10.47 -3.44 0.75
CA ALA A 115 -11.03 -2.53 -0.24
C ALA A 115 -9.95 -1.73 -0.97
N LEU A 116 -8.82 -1.42 -0.34
CA LEU A 116 -7.69 -0.74 -0.97
C LEU A 116 -6.87 -1.65 -1.88
N ARG A 117 -6.46 -2.81 -1.34
CA ARG A 117 -5.47 -3.70 -1.93
C ARG A 117 -6.01 -4.53 -3.09
N TYR A 118 -7.30 -4.86 -3.04
CA TYR A 118 -7.92 -5.76 -4.01
C TYR A 118 -8.92 -5.03 -4.91
N ARG A 119 -9.00 -5.49 -6.15
CA ARG A 119 -10.01 -5.03 -7.10
C ARG A 119 -11.39 -5.38 -6.57
N ASN A 120 -12.29 -4.40 -6.60
CA ASN A 120 -13.64 -4.49 -6.01
C ASN A 120 -13.68 -4.90 -4.52
N GLY A 121 -12.54 -4.95 -3.82
CA GLY A 121 -12.45 -5.48 -2.47
C GLY A 121 -12.69 -7.00 -2.38
N GLU A 122 -12.50 -7.75 -3.47
CA GLU A 122 -12.74 -9.19 -3.53
C GLU A 122 -11.42 -9.97 -3.67
N ILE A 123 -11.35 -11.18 -3.09
CA ILE A 123 -10.17 -12.04 -3.13
C ILE A 123 -10.55 -13.42 -3.64
N HIS A 124 -10.32 -13.67 -4.93
CA HIS A 124 -10.43 -14.98 -5.56
C HIS A 124 -9.05 -15.61 -5.76
N ASP A 125 -8.08 -14.82 -6.23
CA ASP A 125 -6.69 -15.25 -6.46
C ASP A 125 -5.73 -14.06 -6.54
N TYR A 126 -4.44 -14.36 -6.76
CA TYR A 126 -3.34 -13.41 -6.85
C TYR A 126 -3.59 -12.23 -7.79
N THR A 127 -4.36 -12.40 -8.88
CA THR A 127 -4.56 -11.35 -9.89
C THR A 127 -5.63 -10.33 -9.52
N ASP A 128 -6.37 -10.55 -8.44
CA ASP A 128 -7.28 -9.55 -7.86
C ASP A 128 -6.52 -8.49 -7.06
N ARG A 129 -5.30 -8.80 -6.59
CA ARG A 129 -4.43 -7.83 -5.92
C ARG A 129 -3.94 -6.79 -6.93
N LEU A 130 -3.96 -5.53 -6.53
CA LEU A 130 -3.59 -4.39 -7.37
C LEU A 130 -2.06 -4.20 -7.37
N HIS A 131 -1.37 -4.93 -8.25
CA HIS A 131 0.11 -4.96 -8.29
C HIS A 131 0.74 -3.74 -8.98
N TYR A 132 0.16 -3.26 -10.07
CA TYR A 132 0.62 -2.04 -10.76
C TYR A 132 0.04 -0.81 -10.08
N THR A 133 0.87 0.16 -9.72
CA THR A 133 0.42 1.31 -8.91
C THR A 133 -0.55 2.19 -9.69
N THR A 134 -0.39 2.35 -11.00
CA THR A 134 -1.36 3.08 -11.83
C THR A 134 -2.75 2.43 -11.83
N ASP A 135 -2.80 1.09 -11.77
CA ASP A 135 -4.05 0.35 -11.63
C ASP A 135 -4.64 0.48 -10.22
N TRP A 136 -3.77 0.43 -9.20
CA TRP A 136 -4.14 0.70 -7.81
C TRP A 136 -4.79 2.08 -7.67
N ILE A 137 -4.21 3.12 -8.28
CA ILE A 137 -4.74 4.49 -8.28
C ILE A 137 -6.11 4.53 -8.97
N PHE A 138 -6.22 3.95 -10.16
CA PHE A 138 -7.45 3.96 -10.95
C PHE A 138 -8.61 3.30 -10.20
N GLU A 139 -8.40 2.10 -9.67
CA GLU A 139 -9.44 1.35 -8.94
C GLU A 139 -9.82 2.05 -7.63
N ASN A 140 -8.84 2.56 -6.88
CA ASN A 140 -9.12 3.27 -5.63
C ASN A 140 -9.76 4.64 -5.85
N GLN A 141 -9.53 5.27 -7.01
CA GLN A 141 -10.29 6.44 -7.42
C GLN A 141 -11.74 6.10 -7.78
N ARG A 142 -11.98 5.00 -8.50
CA ARG A 142 -13.35 4.52 -8.78
C ARG A 142 -14.12 4.18 -7.50
N LYS A 143 -13.42 3.64 -6.50
CA LYS A 143 -13.96 3.36 -5.16
C LYS A 143 -14.15 4.62 -4.30
N GLY A 144 -13.73 5.80 -4.78
CA GLY A 144 -13.82 7.06 -4.03
C GLY A 144 -12.88 7.14 -2.82
N ILE A 145 -11.88 6.25 -2.73
CA ILE A 145 -10.94 6.17 -1.60
C ILE A 145 -9.79 7.17 -1.77
N VAL A 146 -9.34 7.37 -3.01
CA VAL A 146 -8.30 8.34 -3.37
C VAL A 146 -8.73 9.15 -4.60
N LYS A 147 -7.99 10.20 -4.92
CA LYS A 147 -8.15 10.98 -6.15
C LYS A 147 -6.79 11.22 -6.77
N ASP A 148 -6.64 10.92 -8.05
CA ASP A 148 -5.48 11.36 -8.82
C ASP A 148 -5.59 12.87 -9.04
N VAL A 149 -4.68 13.62 -8.44
CA VAL A 149 -4.63 15.09 -8.55
C VAL A 149 -3.48 15.57 -9.42
N THR A 150 -2.76 14.65 -10.07
CA THR A 150 -1.52 14.93 -10.80
C THR A 150 -1.73 15.93 -11.92
N SER A 151 -2.76 15.74 -12.75
CA SER A 151 -3.09 16.69 -13.82
C SER A 151 -3.47 18.07 -13.28
N ALA A 152 -4.31 18.11 -12.23
CA ALA A 152 -4.71 19.37 -11.60
C ALA A 152 -3.55 20.10 -10.90
N ALA A 153 -2.51 19.36 -10.51
CA ALA A 153 -1.28 19.89 -9.92
C ALA A 153 -0.25 20.33 -10.99
N GLY A 154 -0.62 20.42 -12.27
CA GLY A 154 0.27 20.88 -13.34
C GLY A 154 1.02 19.75 -14.07
N GLY A 155 0.59 18.49 -13.88
CA GLY A 155 1.18 17.34 -14.57
C GLY A 155 0.93 17.35 -16.08
N VAL A 156 1.88 16.78 -16.81
CA VAL A 156 1.83 16.57 -18.26
C VAL A 156 1.53 15.10 -18.57
N SER A 157 1.16 14.79 -19.82
CA SER A 157 0.84 13.41 -20.24
C SER A 157 1.98 12.44 -19.95
N LEU A 158 1.66 11.29 -19.35
CA LEU A 158 2.56 10.17 -19.10
C LEU A 158 2.15 8.98 -20.00
N PRO A 159 2.99 8.58 -20.96
CA PRO A 159 2.80 7.30 -21.65
C PRO A 159 3.11 6.14 -20.71
N VAL A 160 2.11 5.32 -20.38
CA VAL A 160 2.29 4.10 -19.59
C VAL A 160 2.23 2.89 -20.51
N ASN A 161 3.20 1.98 -20.34
CA ASN A 161 3.25 0.69 -21.02
C ASN A 161 3.76 -0.40 -20.07
N VAL A 162 2.87 -0.86 -19.19
CA VAL A 162 3.14 -1.95 -18.26
C VAL A 162 3.11 -3.29 -18.97
N SER A 163 4.04 -4.16 -18.59
CA SER A 163 4.19 -5.53 -19.13
C SER A 163 5.13 -6.40 -18.27
N PHE A 164 5.69 -5.86 -17.19
CA PHE A 164 6.82 -6.46 -16.49
C PHE A 164 6.46 -7.82 -15.88
N MET A 165 5.32 -7.93 -15.20
CA MET A 165 4.89 -9.17 -14.56
C MET A 165 4.64 -10.29 -15.58
N SER A 166 3.89 -10.02 -16.66
CA SER A 166 3.60 -11.06 -17.66
C SER A 166 4.83 -11.49 -18.48
N THR A 167 5.81 -10.60 -18.63
CA THR A 167 7.07 -10.88 -19.34
C THR A 167 8.17 -11.47 -18.45
N HIS A 168 8.00 -11.42 -17.12
CA HIS A 168 8.93 -11.98 -16.14
C HIS A 168 8.22 -12.86 -15.09
N PRO A 169 7.38 -13.84 -15.49
CA PRO A 169 6.58 -14.63 -14.56
C PRO A 169 7.44 -15.41 -13.55
N ASP A 170 8.67 -15.78 -13.92
CA ASP A 170 9.63 -16.47 -13.04
C ASP A 170 10.03 -15.66 -11.80
N SER A 171 9.81 -14.34 -11.80
CA SER A 171 10.08 -13.47 -10.65
C SER A 171 8.98 -13.51 -9.59
N TYR A 172 7.84 -14.13 -9.91
CA TYR A 172 6.66 -14.16 -9.04
C TYR A 172 6.23 -15.62 -8.86
N LYS A 173 6.38 -16.16 -7.66
CA LYS A 173 6.03 -17.56 -7.37
C LYS A 173 4.63 -17.95 -7.88
N PRO A 174 3.56 -17.15 -7.66
CA PRO A 174 2.22 -17.51 -8.11
C PRO A 174 2.11 -17.58 -9.64
N LEU A 175 2.83 -16.72 -10.38
CA LEU A 175 2.80 -16.68 -11.84
C LEU A 175 3.65 -17.79 -12.46
N LYS A 176 4.82 -18.07 -11.86
CA LYS A 176 5.70 -19.17 -12.26
C LYS A 176 5.01 -20.52 -12.18
N GLU A 177 4.24 -20.74 -11.12
CA GLU A 177 3.56 -22.01 -10.87
C GLU A 177 2.21 -22.12 -11.62
N ASN A 178 1.64 -20.99 -12.08
CA ASN A 178 0.35 -20.95 -12.76
C ASN A 178 0.32 -20.02 -14.00
N PRO A 179 0.55 -20.58 -15.21
CA PRO A 179 0.52 -19.83 -16.47
C PRO A 179 -0.82 -19.13 -16.79
N GLU A 180 -1.95 -19.62 -16.26
CA GLU A 180 -3.25 -18.96 -16.46
C GLU A 180 -3.31 -17.61 -15.73
N LEU A 181 -2.69 -17.51 -14.54
CA LEU A 181 -2.57 -16.23 -13.84
C LEU A 181 -1.72 -15.23 -14.64
N THR A 182 -0.64 -15.71 -15.27
CA THR A 182 0.18 -14.89 -16.18
C THR A 182 -0.65 -14.33 -17.35
N THR A 183 -1.51 -15.15 -17.94
CA THR A 183 -2.42 -14.72 -19.02
C THR A 183 -3.40 -13.65 -18.54
N ARG A 184 -3.95 -13.78 -17.33
CA ARG A 184 -4.85 -12.77 -16.74
C ARG A 184 -4.13 -11.47 -16.40
N ILE A 185 -2.92 -11.54 -15.87
CA ILE A 185 -2.07 -10.35 -15.66
C ILE A 185 -1.80 -9.64 -16.99
N ALA A 186 -1.46 -10.37 -18.06
CA ALA A 186 -1.26 -9.79 -19.38
C ALA A 186 -2.52 -9.08 -19.94
N ALA A 187 -3.70 -9.63 -19.68
CA ALA A 187 -4.96 -8.96 -20.02
C ALA A 187 -5.15 -7.66 -19.23
N LYS A 188 -4.81 -7.65 -17.94
CA LYS A 188 -4.87 -6.44 -17.10
C LYS A 188 -3.85 -5.39 -17.51
N GLU A 189 -2.65 -5.78 -17.88
CA GLU A 189 -1.65 -4.87 -18.43
C GLU A 189 -2.17 -4.13 -19.68
N LYS A 190 -2.89 -4.81 -20.58
CA LYS A 190 -3.54 -4.16 -21.73
C LYS A 190 -4.60 -3.14 -21.31
N GLU A 191 -5.42 -3.46 -20.30
CA GLU A 191 -6.42 -2.53 -19.77
C GLU A 191 -5.77 -1.30 -19.13
N ILE A 192 -4.66 -1.49 -18.40
CA ILE A 192 -3.89 -0.41 -17.78
C ILE A 192 -3.30 0.49 -18.86
N ASN A 193 -2.71 -0.08 -19.91
CA ASN A 193 -2.06 0.67 -21.00
C ASN A 193 -3.03 1.49 -21.86
N ALA A 194 -4.33 1.20 -21.82
CA ALA A 194 -5.35 1.91 -22.59
C ALA A 194 -5.84 3.21 -21.92
N ARG A 195 -5.42 3.49 -20.67
CA ARG A 195 -5.90 4.64 -19.89
C ARG A 195 -4.95 5.84 -20.05
N PRO A 196 -5.46 7.08 -19.94
CA PRO A 196 -4.61 8.26 -19.89
C PRO A 196 -3.98 8.43 -18.49
N TYR A 197 -2.72 8.85 -18.45
CA TYR A 197 -2.01 9.16 -17.22
C TYR A 197 -1.30 10.51 -17.32
N TYR A 198 -0.98 11.07 -16.16
CA TYR A 198 -0.24 12.32 -16.04
C TYR A 198 0.85 12.17 -15.00
N TYR A 199 1.93 12.94 -15.14
CA TYR A 199 3.01 13.03 -14.16
C TYR A 199 3.56 14.44 -14.12
N ILE A 200 4.17 14.80 -13.00
CA ILE A 200 4.97 16.02 -12.86
C ILE A 200 6.43 15.60 -13.12
N PRO A 201 7.09 16.10 -14.19
CA PRO A 201 8.49 15.81 -14.45
C PRO A 201 9.39 16.21 -13.29
N GLU A 202 10.49 15.49 -13.09
CA GLU A 202 11.40 15.69 -11.95
C GLU A 202 11.84 17.15 -11.75
N THR A 203 12.15 17.85 -12.85
CA THR A 203 12.61 19.25 -12.83
C THR A 203 11.51 20.27 -12.50
N GLU A 204 10.24 19.85 -12.52
CA GLU A 204 9.05 20.70 -12.39
C GLU A 204 8.36 20.56 -11.02
N ILE A 205 8.87 19.69 -10.13
CA ILE A 205 8.23 19.37 -8.85
C ILE A 205 8.10 20.62 -7.96
N ASN A 206 9.18 21.38 -7.77
CA ASN A 206 9.15 22.58 -6.93
C ASN A 206 8.25 23.69 -7.50
N ARG A 207 8.22 23.83 -8.84
CA ARG A 207 7.33 24.79 -9.52
C ARG A 207 5.86 24.48 -9.22
N ASN A 208 5.52 23.20 -9.07
CA ASN A 208 4.16 22.71 -8.85
C ASN A 208 3.86 22.37 -7.37
N ALA A 209 4.76 22.69 -6.44
CA ALA A 209 4.66 22.29 -5.03
C ALA A 209 3.40 22.81 -4.32
N THR A 210 2.77 23.90 -4.79
CA THR A 210 1.52 24.43 -4.25
C THR A 210 0.32 23.50 -4.48
N GLY A 211 0.37 22.67 -5.54
CA GLY A 211 -0.65 21.66 -5.83
C GLY A 211 -0.53 20.38 -4.99
N ILE A 212 0.63 20.18 -4.35
CA ILE A 212 0.98 19.00 -3.56
C ILE A 212 0.74 19.30 -2.09
N LYS A 213 -0.06 18.52 -1.38
CA LYS A 213 -0.47 18.77 0.00
C LYS A 213 0.08 17.72 0.95
N ASP A 214 0.16 18.07 2.23
CA ASP A 214 0.50 17.11 3.28
C ASP A 214 -0.51 15.96 3.29
N GLY A 215 0.00 14.74 3.41
CA GLY A 215 -0.79 13.52 3.36
C GLY A 215 -1.14 13.03 1.97
N ASP A 216 -0.80 13.77 0.91
CA ASP A 216 -0.83 13.22 -0.44
C ASP A 216 0.14 12.03 -0.53
N ILE A 217 -0.21 11.05 -1.34
CA ILE A 217 0.64 9.92 -1.70
C ILE A 217 1.46 10.36 -2.92
N VAL A 218 2.78 10.23 -2.82
CA VAL A 218 3.69 10.43 -3.94
C VAL A 218 4.07 9.09 -4.54
N CYS A 219 3.90 8.95 -5.85
CA CYS A 219 4.28 7.76 -6.61
C CYS A 219 5.43 8.11 -7.57
N PHE A 220 6.56 7.42 -7.45
CA PHE A 220 7.77 7.72 -8.20
C PHE A 220 7.74 7.02 -9.56
N VAL A 221 7.53 7.79 -10.62
CA VAL A 221 7.43 7.28 -12.00
C VAL A 221 8.79 6.78 -12.45
N THR A 222 8.84 5.57 -13.01
CA THR A 222 10.09 4.93 -13.41
C THR A 222 10.28 4.82 -14.91
N THR A 223 11.53 4.84 -15.34
CA THR A 223 11.95 4.57 -16.72
C THR A 223 12.27 3.10 -16.99
N ILE A 224 12.02 2.20 -16.02
CA ILE A 224 12.20 0.76 -16.21
C ILE A 224 11.14 0.24 -17.17
N LYS A 225 11.57 -0.41 -18.25
CA LYS A 225 10.69 -0.94 -19.29
C LYS A 225 9.67 -1.92 -18.68
N GLY A 226 8.39 -1.69 -18.94
CA GLY A 226 7.30 -2.55 -18.47
C GLY A 226 6.79 -2.24 -17.07
N LEU A 227 7.38 -1.27 -16.37
CA LEU A 227 6.94 -0.79 -15.06
C LEU A 227 6.51 0.68 -15.15
N ASP A 228 5.55 1.04 -14.31
CA ASP A 228 4.97 2.39 -14.19
C ASP A 228 5.57 3.18 -13.02
N ILE A 229 5.53 2.60 -11.82
CA ILE A 229 5.97 3.21 -10.57
C ILE A 229 6.98 2.28 -9.87
N SER A 230 8.10 2.83 -9.40
CA SER A 230 9.13 2.05 -8.69
C SER A 230 9.04 2.13 -7.17
N HIS A 231 8.40 3.18 -6.65
CA HIS A 231 8.36 3.47 -5.22
C HIS A 231 7.18 4.36 -4.88
N VAL A 232 6.77 4.40 -3.61
CA VAL A 232 5.72 5.30 -3.09
C VAL A 232 6.05 5.82 -1.69
N GLY A 233 5.36 6.89 -1.28
CA GLY A 233 5.44 7.44 0.07
C GLY A 233 4.32 8.43 0.38
N VAL A 234 4.33 8.98 1.60
CA VAL A 234 3.35 9.98 2.07
C VAL A 234 4.03 11.34 2.18
N VAL A 235 3.57 12.32 1.41
CA VAL A 235 4.09 13.69 1.39
C VAL A 235 3.91 14.35 2.76
N CYS A 236 4.94 15.05 3.21
CA CYS A 236 4.86 15.92 4.38
C CYS A 236 5.81 17.10 4.27
N ARG A 237 5.56 18.15 5.05
CA ARG A 237 6.47 19.29 5.19
C ARG A 237 7.25 19.21 6.49
N VAL A 238 8.54 19.59 6.42
CA VAL A 238 9.41 19.77 7.58
C VAL A 238 10.01 21.17 7.50
N GLY A 239 9.43 22.10 8.27
CA GLY A 239 9.62 23.53 7.99
C GLY A 239 9.08 23.87 6.61
N ASP A 240 9.86 24.60 5.81
CA ASP A 240 9.50 24.98 4.43
C ASP A 240 9.79 23.88 3.39
N LYS A 241 10.41 22.76 3.81
CA LYS A 241 10.84 21.70 2.91
C LYS A 241 9.71 20.72 2.62
N LEU A 242 9.32 20.60 1.35
CA LEU A 242 8.49 19.51 0.85
C LEU A 242 9.32 18.22 0.77
N THR A 243 8.92 17.22 1.56
CA THR A 243 9.55 15.89 1.60
C THR A 243 8.46 14.82 1.76
N PHE A 244 8.82 13.60 2.14
CA PHE A 244 7.90 12.48 2.27
C PHE A 244 8.38 11.47 3.31
N ILE A 245 7.44 10.64 3.78
CA ILE A 245 7.66 9.51 4.67
C ILE A 245 7.55 8.24 3.83
N HIS A 246 8.52 7.34 3.93
CA HIS A 246 8.52 6.09 3.18
C HIS A 246 9.25 4.97 3.91
N ALA A 247 8.89 3.72 3.58
CA ALA A 247 9.66 2.54 3.93
C ALA A 247 10.89 2.48 3.01
N SER A 248 12.07 2.82 3.53
CA SER A 248 13.31 2.93 2.77
C SER A 248 14.03 1.58 2.70
N THR A 249 14.31 1.10 1.49
CA THR A 249 15.17 -0.07 1.26
C THR A 249 16.59 0.17 1.77
N THR A 250 17.15 1.36 1.51
CA THR A 250 18.51 1.74 1.91
C THR A 250 18.66 1.85 3.42
N GLN A 251 17.71 2.51 4.09
CA GLN A 251 17.75 2.69 5.55
C GLN A 251 17.12 1.50 6.31
N LYS A 252 16.54 0.54 5.58
CA LYS A 252 15.88 -0.68 6.07
C LYS A 252 14.76 -0.43 7.09
N LYS A 253 14.11 0.74 7.01
CA LYS A 253 13.02 1.14 7.91
C LYS A 253 12.20 2.29 7.33
N VAL A 254 11.07 2.57 7.95
CA VAL A 254 10.27 3.77 7.68
C VAL A 254 10.98 5.02 8.22
N ILE A 255 11.16 6.01 7.36
CA ILE A 255 11.86 7.28 7.66
C ILE A 255 11.08 8.47 7.10
N VAL A 256 11.36 9.66 7.64
CA VAL A 256 11.16 10.91 6.89
C VAL A 256 12.38 11.09 6.00
N ASN A 257 12.20 11.29 4.70
CA ASN A 257 13.31 11.53 3.80
C ASN A 257 14.00 12.86 4.11
N GLU A 258 15.34 12.85 4.17
CA GLU A 258 16.12 14.03 4.53
C GLU A 258 16.18 15.06 3.40
N ALA A 259 16.32 14.61 2.15
CA ALA A 259 16.37 15.49 0.99
C ALA A 259 14.98 16.05 0.64
N PRO A 260 14.90 17.26 0.03
CA PRO A 260 13.68 17.72 -0.64
C PRO A 260 13.19 16.71 -1.69
N LEU A 261 11.87 16.71 -1.92
CA LEU A 261 11.25 15.75 -2.84
C LEU A 261 11.85 15.81 -4.25
N GLN A 262 12.05 17.01 -4.81
CA GLN A 262 12.64 17.18 -6.15
C GLN A 262 14.05 16.57 -6.23
N GLU A 263 14.93 16.93 -5.28
CA GLU A 263 16.30 16.42 -5.24
C GLU A 263 16.35 14.89 -5.11
N TYR A 264 15.45 14.30 -4.32
CA TYR A 264 15.35 12.84 -4.21
C TYR A 264 15.02 12.21 -5.57
N VAL A 265 14.06 12.77 -6.32
CA VAL A 265 13.66 12.25 -7.63
C VAL A 265 14.81 12.36 -8.62
N GLU A 266 15.44 13.53 -8.73
CA GLU A 266 16.57 13.81 -9.64
C GLU A 266 17.81 12.96 -9.31
N SER A 267 17.99 12.56 -8.05
CA SER A 267 19.12 11.72 -7.63
C SER A 267 19.04 10.27 -8.14
N ILE A 268 17.84 9.81 -8.54
CA ILE A 268 17.61 8.42 -8.95
C ILE A 268 17.47 8.37 -10.47
N LYS A 269 18.52 7.90 -11.16
CA LYS A 269 18.58 7.77 -12.63
C LYS A 269 17.37 7.08 -13.29
N ARG A 270 16.69 6.19 -12.56
CA ARG A 270 15.54 5.44 -13.06
C ARG A 270 14.19 6.07 -12.70
N ASN A 271 14.18 7.22 -12.05
CA ASN A 271 12.97 8.03 -11.88
C ASN A 271 12.92 9.08 -12.98
N SER A 272 11.71 9.51 -13.35
CA SER A 272 11.50 10.59 -14.32
C SER A 272 10.56 11.68 -13.82
N GLY A 273 9.95 11.48 -12.65
CA GLY A 273 8.99 12.41 -12.08
C GLY A 273 8.06 11.69 -11.09
N ILE A 274 6.92 12.32 -10.81
CA ILE A 274 5.97 11.84 -9.80
C ILE A 274 4.52 11.91 -10.25
N MET A 275 3.70 10.98 -9.74
CA MET A 275 2.25 11.15 -9.66
C MET A 275 1.87 11.52 -8.22
N ILE A 276 0.81 12.31 -8.07
CA ILE A 276 0.28 12.75 -6.77
C ILE A 276 -1.15 12.27 -6.62
N VAL A 277 -1.40 11.54 -5.53
CA VAL A 277 -2.68 10.90 -5.26
C VAL A 277 -3.16 11.35 -3.88
N ARG A 278 -4.36 11.92 -3.81
CA ARG A 278 -4.91 12.51 -2.59
C ARG A 278 -5.95 11.60 -1.95
N PRO A 279 -5.74 11.11 -0.72
CA PRO A 279 -6.76 10.39 0.04
C PRO A 279 -8.05 11.20 0.18
N GLN A 280 -9.19 10.53 0.05
CA GLN A 280 -10.51 11.14 0.21
C GLN A 280 -11.13 10.73 1.54
N MET A 281 -11.90 11.64 2.13
CA MET A 281 -12.68 11.35 3.34
C MET A 281 -13.74 10.28 3.04
N SER A 282 -13.97 9.38 3.99
CA SER A 282 -15.21 8.62 4.06
C SER A 282 -16.31 9.60 4.48
N TYR A 283 -17.31 9.84 3.63
CA TYR A 283 -18.57 10.46 4.04
C TYR A 283 -19.55 9.38 4.48
#